data_AF-A0A8H4X974-F1
#
_entry.id   AF-A0A8H4X974-F1
#
_cell.length_a   1.000
_cell.length_b   1.000
_cell.length_c   1.000
_cell.angle_alpha   90.00
_cell.angle_beta   90.00
_cell.angle_gamma   90.00
#
_symmetry.space_group_name_H-M   'P 1'
#
loop_
_entity.id
_entity.type
_entity.pdbx_description
1 polymer ?
#
loop_
_entity_poly.entity_id
_entity_poly.type
_entity_poly.pdbx_seq_one_letter_code
_entity_poly.pdbx_strand_id
1 'polypeptide(L)'
;MPSEVTTVVRSDHTNWLCNKNPALGRPLHCNNVNDMRYDDCDSCHLTRDVGDDAMDDNWENIGTLIAKDSNGTETWEYKERLTNGVH
;
A
#
# COMPACT_ATOMS: atom_id res chain seq x y z
N MET A 1 12.74 9.85 -10.72
CA MET A 1 12.53 8.48 -11.21
C MET A 1 11.08 8.39 -11.62
N PRO A 2 10.71 7.77 -12.74
CA PRO A 2 9.31 7.66 -13.12
C PRO A 2 8.57 6.78 -12.09
N SER A 3 7.32 7.12 -11.81
CA SER A 3 6.39 6.29 -11.04
C SER A 3 5.21 5.96 -11.95
N GLU A 4 4.59 4.80 -11.74
CA GLU A 4 3.36 4.42 -12.44
C GLU A 4 2.17 4.73 -11.54
N VAL A 5 1.27 5.62 -11.99
CA VAL A 5 0.02 5.93 -11.30
C VAL A 5 -1.12 5.21 -12.01
N THR A 6 -1.84 4.35 -11.29
CA THR A 6 -2.88 3.51 -11.89
C THR A 6 -3.93 3.08 -10.86
N THR A 7 -5.13 2.78 -11.34
CA THR A 7 -6.19 2.12 -10.56
C THR A 7 -6.13 0.59 -10.66
N VAL A 8 -5.24 0.07 -11.49
CA VAL A 8 -5.06 -1.37 -11.69
C VAL A 8 -4.03 -1.90 -10.71
N VAL A 9 -4.40 -2.88 -9.89
CA VAL A 9 -3.46 -3.55 -8.98
C VAL A 9 -2.41 -4.32 -9.79
N ARG A 10 -1.13 -4.03 -9.53
CA ARG A 10 -0.01 -4.67 -10.23
C ARG A 10 0.16 -6.11 -9.77
N SER A 11 0.65 -7.00 -10.63
CA SER A 11 0.73 -8.44 -10.34
C SER A 11 1.64 -8.81 -9.17
N ASP A 12 2.58 -7.95 -8.81
CA ASP A 12 3.53 -8.12 -7.69
C ASP A 12 3.06 -7.40 -6.41
N HIS A 13 1.90 -6.73 -6.43
CA HIS A 13 1.29 -6.13 -5.26
C HIS A 13 0.42 -7.18 -4.56
N THR A 14 1.05 -7.97 -3.70
CA THR A 14 0.40 -9.08 -3.00
C THR A 14 0.00 -8.73 -1.57
N ASN A 15 0.61 -7.71 -0.99
CA ASN A 15 0.41 -7.29 0.40
C ASN A 15 0.30 -5.76 0.51
N TRP A 16 -0.24 -5.25 1.61
CA TRP A 16 -0.21 -3.82 1.93
C TRP A 16 0.20 -3.58 3.38
N LEU A 17 0.96 -2.50 3.61
CA LEU A 17 1.37 -2.06 4.94
C LEU A 17 0.37 -1.03 5.48
N CYS A 18 -0.22 -1.33 6.62
CA CYS A 18 -1.08 -0.40 7.33
C CYS A 18 -0.26 0.69 8.03
N ASN A 19 -0.28 1.90 7.48
CA ASN A 19 0.39 3.08 8.04
C ASN A 19 -0.53 3.88 8.96
N LYS A 20 -1.75 3.39 9.21
CA LYS A 20 -2.72 4.06 10.08
C LYS A 20 -2.21 4.15 11.51
N ASN A 21 -2.61 5.24 12.16
CA ASN A 21 -2.37 5.48 13.55
C ASN A 21 -3.67 5.21 14.34
N PRO A 22 -3.81 4.04 14.99
CA PRO A 22 -5.05 3.66 15.66
C PRO A 22 -5.34 4.49 16.92
N ALA A 23 -4.36 5.20 17.47
CA ALA A 23 -4.53 6.05 18.64
C ALA A 23 -4.42 7.51 18.22
N LEU A 24 -5.55 8.19 18.05
CA LEU A 24 -5.63 9.65 17.91
C LEU A 24 -4.82 10.32 19.04
N GLY A 25 -3.53 10.63 18.79
CA GLY A 25 -2.62 11.27 19.74
C GLY A 25 -1.40 10.48 20.23
N ARG A 26 -1.12 9.25 19.77
CA ARG A 26 0.20 8.59 20.00
C ARG A 26 0.91 8.29 18.69
N PRO A 27 2.24 8.36 18.59
CA PRO A 27 2.96 8.22 17.31
C PRO A 27 3.12 6.77 16.81
N LEU A 28 2.34 5.80 17.30
CA LEU A 28 2.49 4.41 16.86
C LEU A 28 1.67 4.17 15.58
N HIS A 29 2.35 4.14 14.45
CA HIS A 29 1.80 3.54 13.23
C HIS A 29 1.58 2.03 13.46
N CYS A 30 0.51 1.48 12.88
CA CYS A 30 0.18 0.06 13.01
C CYS A 30 1.29 -0.82 12.43
N ASN A 31 1.79 -0.50 11.24
CA ASN A 31 2.85 -1.20 10.50
C ASN A 31 2.59 -2.70 10.30
N ASN A 32 1.34 -3.14 10.38
CA ASN A 32 0.99 -4.52 10.07
C ASN A 32 0.94 -4.71 8.55
N VAL A 33 1.57 -5.78 8.07
CA VAL A 33 1.46 -6.22 6.67
C VAL A 33 0.24 -7.12 6.55
N ASN A 34 -0.63 -6.80 5.61
CA ASN A 34 -1.87 -7.53 5.36
C ASN A 34 -1.89 -8.03 3.92
N ASP A 35 -2.57 -9.14 3.67
CA ASP A 35 -2.77 -9.64 2.32
C ASP A 35 -3.66 -8.68 1.52
N MET A 36 -3.31 -8.40 0.25
CA MET A 36 -4.01 -7.45 -0.61
C MET A 36 -5.48 -7.82 -0.85
N ARG A 37 -5.86 -9.09 -0.65
CA ARG A 37 -7.26 -9.56 -0.73
C ARG A 37 -8.16 -9.03 0.38
N TYR A 38 -7.59 -8.54 1.48
CA TYR A 38 -8.33 -7.98 2.59
C TYR A 38 -8.11 -6.48 2.67
N ASP A 39 -9.21 -5.75 2.77
CA ASP A 39 -9.17 -4.30 2.91
C ASP A 39 -9.01 -3.88 4.37
N ASP A 40 -9.32 -4.74 5.35
CA ASP A 40 -9.18 -4.41 6.77
C ASP A 40 -7.87 -4.94 7.34
N CYS A 41 -7.22 -4.12 8.17
CA CYS A 41 -6.01 -4.50 8.88
C CYS A 41 -6.34 -5.50 10.00
N ASP A 42 -5.65 -6.64 10.03
CA ASP A 42 -5.87 -7.68 11.06
C ASP A 42 -5.46 -7.21 12.47
N SER A 43 -4.51 -6.26 12.55
CA SER A 43 -4.00 -5.76 13.83
C SER A 43 -4.81 -4.60 14.42
N CYS A 44 -5.18 -3.61 13.61
CA CYS A 44 -5.84 -2.39 14.09
C CYS A 44 -7.30 -2.24 13.64
N HIS A 45 -7.78 -3.16 12.79
CA HIS A 45 -9.14 -3.21 12.24
C HIS A 45 -9.56 -1.94 11.48
N LEU A 46 -8.58 -1.14 11.06
CA LEU A 46 -8.80 -0.01 10.16
C LEU A 46 -8.66 -0.47 8.71
N THR A 47 -9.51 0.08 7.85
CA THR A 47 -9.52 -0.19 6.41
C THR A 47 -8.34 0.49 5.71
N ARG A 48 -7.79 -0.19 4.71
CA ARG A 48 -6.79 0.29 3.76
C ARG A 48 -7.27 1.57 3.10
N ASP A 49 -6.42 2.57 3.15
CA ASP A 49 -6.76 3.92 2.72
C ASP A 49 -5.49 4.73 2.42
N VAL A 50 -5.66 5.96 1.92
CA VAL A 50 -4.57 6.83 1.46
C VAL A 50 -3.43 6.90 2.48
N GLY A 51 -2.21 6.73 1.97
CA GLY A 51 -0.97 6.68 2.74
C GLY A 51 -0.50 5.28 3.13
N ASP A 52 -1.31 4.24 2.94
CA ASP A 52 -0.88 2.84 3.12
C ASP A 52 0.02 2.39 1.95
N ASP A 53 0.99 1.52 2.23
CA ASP A 53 1.98 1.13 1.22
C ASP A 53 1.62 -0.17 0.52
N ALA A 54 1.95 -0.24 -0.77
CA ALA A 54 1.92 -1.46 -1.55
C ALA A 54 3.19 -2.27 -1.29
N MET A 55 3.03 -3.56 -1.00
CA MET A 55 4.10 -4.47 -0.64
C MET A 55 4.08 -5.70 -1.55
N ASP A 56 5.25 -6.22 -1.89
CA ASP A 56 5.38 -7.49 -2.61
C ASP A 56 5.37 -8.71 -1.66
N ASP A 57 5.62 -9.89 -2.21
CA ASP A 57 5.65 -11.15 -1.45
C ASP A 57 6.89 -11.26 -0.53
N ASN A 58 7.92 -10.45 -0.79
CA ASN A 58 9.11 -10.32 0.06
C ASN A 58 8.95 -9.23 1.13
N TRP A 59 7.77 -8.60 1.21
CA TRP A 59 7.49 -7.43 2.05
C TRP A 59 8.40 -6.23 1.72
N GLU A 60 8.77 -6.08 0.44
CA GLU A 60 9.40 -4.87 -0.05
C GLU A 60 8.34 -3.84 -0.45
N ASN A 61 8.54 -2.58 -0.07
CA ASN A 61 7.66 -1.49 -0.47
C ASN A 61 7.86 -1.17 -1.95
N ILE A 62 6.81 -1.39 -2.73
CA ILE A 62 6.76 -1.19 -4.17
C ILE A 62 5.89 -0.02 -4.60
N GLY A 63 5.21 0.67 -3.67
CA GLY A 63 4.34 1.79 -3.98
C GLY A 63 3.54 2.28 -2.78
N THR A 64 2.63 3.23 -3.01
CA THR A 64 1.77 3.84 -1.99
C THR A 64 0.39 4.13 -2.55
N LEU A 65 -0.66 4.00 -1.73
CA LEU A 65 -2.02 4.39 -2.06
C LEU A 65 -2.14 5.90 -1.98
N ILE A 66 -2.32 6.57 -3.12
CA ILE A 66 -2.31 8.05 -3.18
C ILE A 66 -3.72 8.66 -3.25
N ALA A 67 -4.71 7.89 -3.68
CA ALA A 67 -6.10 8.34 -3.70
C ALA A 67 -7.07 7.17 -3.59
N LYS A 68 -8.25 7.44 -3.00
CA LYS A 68 -9.40 6.54 -2.97
C LYS A 68 -10.65 7.36 -3.26
N ASP A 69 -11.41 6.98 -4.28
CA ASP A 69 -12.64 7.70 -4.63
C ASP A 69 -13.84 7.27 -3.74
N SER A 70 -14.99 7.93 -3.90
CA SER A 70 -16.20 7.63 -3.13
C SER A 70 -16.79 6.24 -3.41
N ASN A 71 -16.39 5.58 -4.49
CA ASN A 71 -16.80 4.22 -4.84
C ASN A 71 -15.83 3.17 -4.27
N GLY A 72 -14.76 3.59 -3.58
CA GLY A 72 -13.71 2.71 -3.09
C GLY A 72 -12.66 2.37 -4.13
N THR A 73 -12.66 3.00 -5.32
CA THR A 73 -11.62 2.79 -6.33
C THR A 73 -10.30 3.36 -5.82
N GLU A 74 -9.30 2.50 -5.68
CA GLU A 74 -7.97 2.85 -5.20
C GLU A 74 -7.06 3.24 -6.36
N THR A 75 -6.30 4.32 -6.19
CA THR A 75 -5.26 4.76 -7.12
C THR A 75 -3.90 4.64 -6.45
N TRP A 76 -3.07 3.78 -7.01
CA TRP A 76 -1.75 3.45 -6.49
C TRP A 76 -0.66 4.14 -7.30
N GLU A 77 0.35 4.67 -6.61
CA GLU A 77 1.60 5.10 -7.21
C GLU A 77 2.66 4.01 -6.95
N TYR A 78 3.07 3.31 -8.00
CA TYR A 78 4.11 2.28 -7.93
C TYR A 78 5.48 2.84 -8.30
N LYS A 79 6.50 2.34 -7.62
CA LYS A 79 7.92 2.49 -8.00
C LYS A 79 8.20 1.65 -9.24
N GLU A 80 9.07 2.14 -10.12
CA GLU A 80 9.56 1.33 -11.25
C GLU A 80 10.13 0.01 -10.76
N ARG A 81 9.85 -1.06 -11.50
CA ARG A 81 10.53 -2.33 -11.29
C ARG A 81 12.00 -2.13 -11.65
N LEU A 82 12.92 -2.43 -10.74
CA LEU A 82 14.32 -2.60 -11.11
C LEU A 82 14.42 -3.89 -11.93
N THR A 83 14.07 -3.85 -13.21
CA THR A 83 14.32 -4.96 -14.12
C THR A 83 15.82 -4.96 -14.43
N ASN A 84 16.57 -5.78 -13.68
CA ASN A 84 17.96 -6.15 -13.96
C ASN A 84 18.93 -4.98 -14.23
N GLY A 85 19.00 -3.99 -13.34
CA GLY A 85 20.19 -3.15 -13.18
C GLY A 85 20.68 -2.39 -14.42
N VAL A 86 19.81 -1.77 -15.20
CA VAL A 86 20.25 -0.81 -16.23
C VAL A 86 19.63 0.56 -15.96
N HIS A 87 20.51 1.47 -15.56
CA HIS A 87 20.35 2.93 -15.61
C HIS A 87 20.72 3.46 -17.00
#